data_AF-A0A822GE25-F1
#
_entry.id   AF-A0A822GE25-F1
#
_cell.length_a   1.000
_cell.length_b   1.000
_cell.length_c   1.000
_cell.angle_alpha   90.00
_cell.angle_beta   90.00
_cell.angle_gamma   90.00
#
_symmetry.space_group_name_H-M   'P 1'
#
loop_
_entity.id
_entity.type
_entity.pdbx_description
1 polymer ?
#
loop_
_entity_poly.entity_id
_entity_poly.type
_entity_poly.pdbx_seq_one_letter_code
_entity_poly.pdbx_strand_id
1 'polypeptide(L)'
;MVNRVLCRCTKESNSVASQLDEDVRLCYATLHINSFELIDQFLGSCTQKYPKSIYFFLISGAVNGFLCRPDVGLYNINNGLEIEPDNCELLYHKAVLLRHLAMNMNMDMDMDEAIKAYQTFLRVAPKDHRKVPE
;
A
#
# COMPACT_ATOMS: atom_id res chain seq x y z
N MET A 1 9.20 4.99 21.47
CA MET A 1 10.44 5.55 20.88
C MET A 1 10.15 6.23 19.54
N VAL A 2 9.51 5.53 18.59
CA VAL A 2 9.12 6.05 17.25
C VAL A 2 8.36 7.38 17.31
N ASN A 3 7.35 7.52 18.18
CA ASN A 3 6.59 8.77 18.30
C ASN A 3 7.46 10.00 18.62
N ARG A 4 8.50 9.84 19.46
CA ARG A 4 9.42 10.95 19.78
C ARG A 4 10.25 11.35 18.57
N VAL A 5 10.71 10.37 17.79
CA VAL A 5 11.51 10.59 16.58
C VAL A 5 10.65 11.24 15.50
N LEU A 6 9.43 10.74 15.29
CA LEU A 6 8.46 11.33 14.35
C LEU A 6 8.14 12.79 14.71
N CYS A 7 7.86 13.07 15.99
CA CYS A 7 7.62 14.44 16.45
C CYS A 7 8.82 15.36 16.20
N ARG A 8 10.04 14.86 16.41
CA ARG A 8 11.26 15.63 16.13
C ARG A 8 11.41 15.92 14.63
N CYS A 9 11.30 14.89 13.79
CA CYS A 9 11.39 15.03 12.33
C CYS A 9 10.32 15.97 11.77
N THR A 10 9.11 15.95 12.35
CA THR A 10 8.01 16.83 11.94
C THR A 10 8.30 18.29 12.28
N LYS A 11 8.94 18.58 13.42
CA LYS A 11 9.31 19.94 13.85
C LYS A 11 10.50 20.51 13.08
N GLU A 12 11.46 19.67 12.69
CA GLU A 12 12.68 20.07 11.99
C GLU A 12 12.52 20.08 10.46
N SER A 13 11.39 19.61 9.94
CA SER A 13 11.15 19.42 8.51
C SER A 13 10.81 20.73 7.78
N ASN A 14 11.79 21.33 7.11
CA ASN A 14 11.62 22.49 6.22
C ASN A 14 11.06 22.15 4.83
N SER A 15 10.00 21.34 4.73
CA SER A 15 9.39 20.82 3.48
C SER A 15 10.26 19.91 2.60
N VAL A 16 11.57 19.82 2.85
CA VAL A 16 12.51 18.95 2.10
C VAL A 16 12.35 17.49 2.54
N ALA A 17 12.35 16.57 1.56
CA ALA A 17 12.33 15.13 1.79
C ALA A 17 13.59 14.67 2.56
N SER A 18 13.42 13.82 3.57
CA SER A 18 14.52 13.28 4.39
C SER A 18 14.31 11.79 4.59
N GLN A 19 15.34 10.98 4.30
CA GLN A 19 15.27 9.52 4.48
C GLN A 19 14.88 9.14 5.91
N LEU A 20 15.43 9.81 6.92
CA LEU A 20 15.09 9.54 8.32
C LEU A 20 13.61 9.83 8.64
N ASP A 21 13.05 10.90 8.06
CA ASP A 21 11.64 11.23 8.26
C ASP A 21 10.72 10.27 7.48
N GLU A 22 11.14 9.81 6.30
CA GLU A 22 10.46 8.76 5.56
C GLU A 22 10.42 7.44 6.35
N ASP A 23 11.59 6.98 6.80
CA ASP A 23 11.75 5.72 7.54
C ASP A 23 10.94 5.73 8.84
N VAL A 24 10.96 6.82 9.61
CA VAL A 24 10.19 6.90 10.86
C VAL A 24 8.69 6.92 10.61
N ARG A 25 8.22 7.51 9.50
CA ARG A 25 6.81 7.47 9.10
C ARG A 25 6.39 6.07 8.69
N LEU A 26 7.23 5.35 7.96
CA LEU A 26 7.00 3.95 7.63
C LEU A 26 6.90 3.10 8.91
N CYS A 27 7.88 3.22 9.82
CA CYS A 27 7.84 2.54 11.11
C CYS A 27 6.56 2.86 11.90
N TYR A 28 6.17 4.13 11.94
CA TYR A 28 4.94 4.56 12.61
C TYR A 28 3.70 3.90 11.96
N ALA A 29 3.58 3.97 10.63
CA ALA A 29 2.46 3.39 9.91
C ALA A 29 2.34 1.87 10.17
N THR A 30 3.45 1.15 10.12
CA THR A 30 3.48 -0.30 10.36
C THR A 30 3.14 -0.67 11.81
N LEU A 31 3.69 0.04 12.80
CA LEU A 31 3.43 -0.24 14.22
C LEU A 31 1.98 0.01 14.62
N HIS A 32 1.32 0.96 13.96
CA HIS A 32 -0.05 1.37 14.27
C HIS A 32 -1.08 0.82 13.28
N ILE A 33 -0.71 -0.13 12.41
CA ILE A 33 -1.55 -0.61 11.30
C ILE A 33 -2.94 -1.10 11.72
N ASN A 34 -3.08 -1.62 12.95
CA ASN A 34 -4.36 -2.09 13.50
C ASN A 34 -5.34 -0.95 13.85
N SER A 35 -4.88 0.31 13.83
CA SER A 35 -5.71 1.51 13.95
C SER A 35 -5.99 2.06 12.56
N PHE A 36 -6.75 1.30 11.76
CA PHE A 36 -6.89 1.52 10.31
C PHE A 36 -7.29 2.95 9.95
N GLU A 37 -8.28 3.54 10.62
CA GLU A 37 -8.76 4.89 10.33
C GLU A 37 -7.71 5.97 10.63
N LEU A 38 -7.00 5.84 11.76
CA LEU A 38 -5.91 6.74 12.14
C LEU A 38 -4.79 6.66 11.08
N ILE A 39 -4.46 5.45 10.66
CA ILE A 39 -3.36 5.20 9.74
C ILE A 39 -3.71 5.65 8.32
N ASP A 40 -4.94 5.46 7.87
CA ASP A 40 -5.41 5.96 6.57
C ASP A 40 -5.20 7.49 6.46
N GLN A 41 -5.63 8.24 7.49
CA GLN A 41 -5.41 9.68 7.54
C GLN A 41 -3.92 10.04 7.55
N PHE A 42 -3.13 9.34 8.34
CA PHE A 42 -1.68 9.57 8.44
C PHE A 42 -0.96 9.30 7.11
N LEU A 43 -1.32 8.22 6.43
CA LEU A 43 -0.74 7.81 5.14
C LEU A 43 -1.03 8.82 4.04
N GLY A 44 -2.20 9.48 4.04
CA GLY A 44 -2.48 10.56 3.10
C GLY A 44 -1.48 11.72 3.18
N SER A 45 -1.02 12.07 4.39
CA SER A 45 0.05 13.07 4.55
C SER A 45 1.42 12.54 4.10
N CYS A 46 1.65 11.23 4.22
CA CYS A 46 2.91 10.61 3.86
C CYS A 46 3.06 10.49 2.33
N THR A 47 2.01 10.10 1.60
CA THR A 47 2.03 10.03 0.13
C THR A 47 2.19 11.41 -0.50
N GLN A 48 1.63 12.46 0.09
CA GLN A 48 1.85 13.84 -0.37
C GLN A 48 3.31 14.29 -0.18
N LYS A 49 3.92 13.94 0.95
CA LYS A 49 5.30 14.33 1.26
C LYS A 49 6.34 13.47 0.52
N TYR A 50 6.03 12.20 0.32
CA TYR A 50 6.89 11.20 -0.30
C TYR A 50 6.17 10.52 -1.47
N PRO A 51 5.86 11.24 -2.56
CA PRO A 51 5.05 10.73 -3.66
C PRO A 51 5.75 9.66 -4.50
N LYS A 52 7.04 9.42 -4.27
CA LYS A 52 7.83 8.38 -4.94
C LYS A 52 8.03 7.12 -4.07
N SER A 53 7.52 7.13 -2.84
CA SER A 53 7.66 6.00 -1.92
C SER A 53 6.52 5.01 -2.12
N ILE A 54 6.83 3.89 -2.77
CA ILE A 54 5.84 2.84 -3.03
C ILE A 54 5.27 2.23 -1.73
N TYR A 55 6.02 2.29 -0.63
CA TYR A 55 5.63 1.68 0.63
C TYR A 55 4.41 2.36 1.25
N PHE A 56 4.28 3.68 1.15
CA PHE A 56 3.08 4.37 1.65
C PHE A 56 1.84 4.01 0.82
N PHE A 57 1.99 3.86 -0.50
CA PHE A 57 0.92 3.38 -1.38
C PHE A 57 0.53 1.94 -1.06
N LEU A 58 1.51 1.05 -0.85
CA LEU A 58 1.29 -0.35 -0.46
C LEU A 58 0.51 -0.46 0.85
N ILE A 59 0.97 0.22 1.90
CA ILE A 59 0.29 0.19 3.21
C ILE A 59 -1.10 0.82 3.10
N SER A 60 -1.26 1.92 2.37
CA SER A 60 -2.57 2.58 2.18
C SER A 60 -3.56 1.69 1.43
N GLY A 61 -3.08 0.99 0.40
CA GLY A 61 -3.85 -0.02 -0.33
C GLY A 61 -4.34 -1.15 0.59
N ALA A 62 -3.44 -1.70 1.40
CA ALA A 62 -3.78 -2.75 2.35
C ALA A 62 -4.79 -2.29 3.42
N VAL A 63 -4.56 -1.13 4.03
CA VAL A 63 -5.43 -0.52 5.06
C VAL A 63 -6.84 -0.28 4.50
N ASN A 64 -6.96 0.28 3.29
CA ASN A 64 -8.26 0.52 2.68
C ASN A 64 -8.99 -0.79 2.29
N GLY A 65 -8.25 -1.85 1.98
CA GLY A 65 -8.82 -3.20 1.87
C GLY A 65 -9.48 -3.69 3.16
N PHE A 66 -8.86 -3.43 4.32
CA PHE A 66 -9.43 -3.75 5.63
C PHE A 66 -10.59 -2.84 6.05
N LEU A 67 -10.59 -1.58 5.59
CA LEU A 67 -11.69 -0.62 5.80
C LEU A 67 -12.90 -0.86 4.89
N CYS A 68 -12.91 -1.93 4.10
CA CYS A 68 -13.93 -2.20 3.08
C CYS A 68 -14.07 -1.07 2.04
N ARG A 69 -12.97 -0.40 1.69
CA ARG A 69 -12.86 0.63 0.65
C ARG A 69 -11.91 0.17 -0.47
N PRO A 70 -12.21 -0.96 -1.14
CA PRO A 70 -11.25 -1.57 -2.06
C PRO A 70 -10.99 -0.74 -3.32
N ASP A 71 -11.90 0.16 -3.69
CA ASP A 71 -11.75 1.17 -4.74
C ASP A 71 -10.64 2.19 -4.41
N VAL A 72 -10.68 2.77 -3.20
CA VAL A 72 -9.64 3.68 -2.71
C VAL A 72 -8.31 2.95 -2.59
N GLY A 73 -8.35 1.72 -2.07
CA GLY A 73 -7.16 0.87 -2.00
C GLY A 73 -6.54 0.64 -3.37
N LEU A 74 -7.36 0.33 -4.38
CA LEU A 74 -6.92 0.05 -5.74
C LEU A 74 -6.31 1.29 -6.41
N TYR A 75 -6.89 2.46 -6.19
CA TYR A 75 -6.32 3.74 -6.63
C TYR A 75 -4.90 3.94 -6.08
N ASN A 76 -4.71 3.73 -4.78
CA ASN A 76 -3.39 3.88 -4.16
C ASN A 76 -2.39 2.83 -4.66
N ILE A 77 -2.80 1.58 -4.81
CA ILE A 77 -1.93 0.53 -5.36
C ILE A 77 -1.51 0.85 -6.81
N ASN A 78 -2.43 1.35 -7.64
CA ASN A 78 -2.12 1.73 -9.02
C ASN A 78 -1.10 2.89 -9.06
N ASN A 79 -1.21 3.89 -8.19
CA ASN A 79 -0.18 4.95 -8.07
C ASN A 79 1.19 4.37 -7.71
N GLY A 80 1.23 3.37 -6.82
CA GLY A 80 2.47 2.64 -6.51
C GLY A 80 3.05 1.91 -7.74
N LEU A 81 2.19 1.26 -8.52
CA LEU A 81 2.58 0.53 -9.73
C LEU A 81 3.01 1.46 -10.88
N GLU A 82 2.58 2.72 -10.91
CA GLU A 82 3.13 3.71 -11.84
C GLU A 82 4.61 4.00 -11.56
N ILE A 83 5.05 3.85 -10.30
CA ILE A 83 6.45 4.04 -9.88
C ILE A 83 7.25 2.76 -10.08
N GLU A 84 6.73 1.62 -9.62
CA GLU A 84 7.34 0.30 -9.78
C GLU A 84 6.35 -0.71 -10.38
N PRO A 85 6.26 -0.83 -11.71
CA PRO A 85 5.26 -1.66 -12.39
C PRO A 85 5.32 -3.16 -12.08
N ASP A 86 6.51 -3.67 -11.81
CA ASP A 86 6.76 -5.10 -11.56
C ASP A 86 6.93 -5.42 -10.06
N ASN A 87 6.55 -4.50 -9.17
CA ASN A 87 6.64 -4.75 -7.73
C ASN A 87 5.65 -5.84 -7.30
N CYS A 88 6.18 -6.99 -6.88
CA CYS A 88 5.37 -8.17 -6.59
C CYS A 88 4.35 -7.97 -5.45
N GLU A 89 4.68 -7.19 -4.41
CA GLU A 89 3.76 -6.92 -3.30
C GLU A 89 2.59 -6.04 -3.75
N LEU A 90 2.86 -4.98 -4.53
CA LEU A 90 1.82 -4.13 -5.10
C LEU A 90 0.90 -4.93 -6.05
N LEU A 91 1.45 -5.79 -6.90
CA LEU A 91 0.68 -6.64 -7.81
C LEU A 91 -0.20 -7.65 -7.06
N TYR A 92 0.32 -8.25 -5.99
CA TYR A 92 -0.47 -9.15 -5.13
C TYR A 92 -1.62 -8.38 -4.47
N HIS A 93 -1.36 -7.21 -3.89
CA HIS A 93 -2.39 -6.39 -3.26
C HIS A 93 -3.44 -5.87 -4.25
N LYS A 94 -3.04 -5.52 -5.48
CA LYS A 94 -3.96 -5.20 -6.58
C LYS A 94 -4.95 -6.35 -6.82
N ALA A 95 -4.43 -7.57 -6.96
CA ALA A 95 -5.24 -8.75 -7.21
C ALA A 95 -6.22 -9.06 -6.06
N VAL A 96 -5.79 -8.84 -4.81
CA VAL A 96 -6.65 -8.98 -3.62
C VAL A 96 -7.79 -7.96 -3.64
N LEU A 97 -7.50 -6.70 -3.94
CA LEU A 97 -8.49 -5.62 -3.95
C LEU A 97 -9.51 -5.77 -5.09
N LEU A 98 -9.05 -6.15 -6.29
CA LEU A 98 -9.94 -6.47 -7.42
C LEU A 98 -10.88 -7.63 -7.09
N ARG A 99 -10.38 -8.69 -6.46
CA ARG A 99 -11.22 -9.79 -5.98
C ARG A 99 -12.26 -9.30 -4.96
N HIS A 100 -11.87 -8.42 -4.04
CA HIS A 100 -12.81 -7.85 -3.06
C HIS A 100 -13.89 -7.00 -3.74
N LEU A 101 -13.54 -6.19 -4.75
CA LEU A 101 -14.51 -5.44 -5.57
C LEU A 101 -15.48 -6.38 -6.29
N ALA A 102 -14.96 -7.39 -6.99
CA ALA A 102 -15.76 -8.37 -7.72
C ALA A 102 -16.78 -9.08 -6.81
N MET A 103 -16.34 -9.51 -5.63
CA MET A 103 -17.18 -10.20 -4.64
C MET A 103 -18.24 -9.27 -4.03
N ASN A 104 -17.92 -7.99 -3.82
CA ASN A 104 -18.85 -7.04 -3.21
C ASN A 104 -19.91 -6.52 -4.19
N MET A 105 -19.55 -6.39 -5.48
CA MET A 105 -20.43 -5.82 -6.50
C MET A 105 -21.09 -6.86 -7.42
N ASN A 106 -20.81 -8.16 -7.23
CA ASN A 106 -21.25 -9.25 -8.13
C ASN A 106 -20.93 -8.95 -9.61
N MET A 107 -19.76 -8.39 -9.89
CA MET A 107 -19.33 -8.03 -11.25
C MET A 107 -18.28 -9.03 -11.75
N ASP A 108 -18.63 -9.81 -12.78
CA ASP A 108 -17.74 -10.81 -13.38
C ASP A 108 -16.47 -10.19 -14.00
N MET A 109 -16.56 -8.96 -14.51
CA MET A 109 -15.45 -8.25 -15.15
C MET A 109 -14.27 -8.01 -14.19
N ASP A 110 -14.56 -7.69 -12.92
CA ASP A 110 -13.53 -7.44 -11.90
C ASP A 110 -12.80 -8.73 -11.50
N MET A 111 -13.45 -9.89 -11.68
CA MET A 111 -12.86 -11.20 -11.38
C MET A 111 -11.80 -11.58 -12.42
N ASP A 112 -12.04 -11.31 -13.70
CA ASP A 112 -11.05 -11.53 -14.77
C ASP A 112 -9.79 -10.67 -14.57
N GLU A 113 -9.97 -9.41 -14.16
CA GLU A 113 -8.85 -8.53 -13.83
C GLU A 113 -8.06 -9.00 -12.61
N ALA A 114 -8.76 -9.47 -11.57
CA ALA A 114 -8.12 -10.08 -10.40
C ALA A 114 -7.25 -11.28 -10.81
N ILE A 115 -7.76 -12.17 -11.67
CA ILE A 115 -7.01 -13.34 -12.17
C ILE A 115 -5.77 -12.89 -12.94
N LYS A 116 -5.89 -11.92 -13.85
CA LYS A 116 -4.73 -11.37 -14.59
C LYS A 116 -3.69 -10.76 -13.67
N ALA A 117 -4.12 -10.04 -12.62
CA ALA A 117 -3.22 -9.47 -11.63
C ALA A 117 -2.48 -10.57 -10.84
N TYR A 118 -3.17 -11.65 -10.42
CA TYR A 118 -2.52 -12.80 -9.77
C TYR A 118 -1.51 -13.49 -10.70
N GLN A 119 -1.85 -13.69 -11.98
CA GLN A 119 -0.91 -14.26 -12.96
C GLN A 119 0.33 -13.39 -13.13
N THR A 120 0.16 -12.07 -13.11
CA THR A 120 1.28 -11.12 -13.22
C THR A 120 2.16 -11.19 -11.97
N PHE A 121 1.56 -11.21 -10.78
CA PHE A 121 2.26 -11.44 -9.52
C PHE A 121 3.08 -12.75 -9.55
N LEU A 122 2.46 -13.89 -9.92
CA LEU A 122 3.13 -15.19 -9.97
C LEU A 122 4.30 -15.23 -10.97
N ARG A 123 4.25 -14.44 -12.04
CA ARG A 123 5.32 -14.34 -13.02
C ARG A 123 6.56 -13.61 -12.48
N VAL A 124 6.37 -12.60 -11.63
CA VAL A 124 7.47 -11.74 -11.13
C VAL A 124 7.92 -12.09 -9.72
N ALA A 125 7.09 -12.80 -8.94
CA ALA A 125 7.40 -13.14 -7.56
C ALA A 125 8.58 -14.12 -7.46
N PRO A 126 9.46 -13.95 -6.47
CA PRO A 126 10.45 -14.98 -6.11
C PRO A 126 9.76 -16.32 -5.83
N LYS A 127 10.42 -17.43 -6.17
CA LYS A 127 9.87 -18.79 -5.97
C LYS A 127 9.56 -19.10 -4.51
N ASP A 128 10.32 -18.52 -3.59
CA ASP A 128 10.18 -18.64 -2.13
C ASP A 128 9.26 -17.57 -1.52
N HIS A 129 8.61 -16.75 -2.35
CA HIS A 129 7.69 -15.74 -1.86
C HIS A 129 6.50 -16.41 -1.17
N ARG A 130 6.20 -16.00 0.06
CA ARG A 130 5.19 -16.59 0.96
C ARG A 130 3.74 -16.68 0.44
N LYS A 131 3.46 -16.11 -0.73
CA LYS A 131 2.14 -16.08 -1.41
C LYS A 131 2.13 -16.87 -2.72
N VAL A 132 3.27 -17.43 -3.13
CA VAL A 132 3.37 -18.34 -4.27
C VAL A 132 3.02 -19.75 -3.76
N PRO A 133 2.05 -20.45 -4.38
CA PRO A 133 1.74 -21.83 -4.03
C PRO A 133 2.92 -22.77 -4.31
N GLU A 134 3.08 -23.80 -3.47
CA GLU A 134 4.05 -24.89 -3.67
C GLU A 134 3.67 -25.82 -4.83
#